data_AF-C7XRV8-F1
#
_entry.id   AF-C7XRV8-F1
#
_cell.length_a   1.000
_cell.length_b   1.000
_cell.length_c   1.000
_cell.angle_alpha   90.00
_cell.angle_beta   90.00
_cell.angle_gamma   90.00
#
_symmetry.space_group_name_H-M   'P 1'
#
loop_
_entity.id
_entity.type
_entity.pdbx_description
1 polymer ?
#
loop_
_entity_poly.entity_id
_entity_poly.type
_entity_poly.pdbx_seq_one_letter_code
_entity_poly.pdbx_strand_id
1 'polypeptide(L)'
;MYNEIDLHNLDFKLALSIFKRKYNEALKRKDKREILIIHGYGANKLGHIPILATNLRMFLSKNRDKLSYRLSINPGVTYVTPKSKLD
;
A
#
# COMPACT_ATOMS: atom_id res chain seq x y z
N MET A 1 2.39 7.53 -17.22
CA MET A 1 1.70 6.39 -16.57
C MET A 1 1.76 6.57 -15.06
N TYR A 2 0.61 6.54 -14.38
CA TYR A 2 0.51 6.70 -12.93
C TYR A 2 1.23 5.56 -12.20
N ASN A 3 1.98 5.88 -11.15
CA ASN A 3 2.61 4.87 -10.30
C ASN A 3 1.57 4.38 -9.29
N GLU A 4 0.61 3.60 -9.76
CA GLU A 4 -0.52 3.12 -8.95
C GLU A 4 -0.60 1.60 -8.92
N ILE A 5 -1.34 1.10 -7.93
CA ILE A 5 -1.64 -0.31 -7.75
C ILE A 5 -3.02 -0.46 -7.11
N ASP A 6 -3.87 -1.25 -7.75
CA ASP A 6 -5.18 -1.58 -7.23
C ASP A 6 -5.16 -2.93 -6.50
N LEU A 7 -5.52 -2.89 -5.22
CA LEU A 7 -5.56 -4.01 -4.30
C LEU A 7 -6.97 -4.21 -3.73
N HIS A 8 -8.00 -3.51 -4.24
CA HIS A 8 -9.35 -3.65 -3.75
C HIS A 8 -9.81 -5.12 -3.81
N ASN A 9 -10.67 -5.54 -2.88
CA ASN A 9 -11.24 -6.89 -2.80
C ASN A 9 -10.23 -8.05 -2.69
N LEU A 10 -8.94 -7.77 -2.47
CA LEU A 10 -7.94 -8.80 -2.22
C LEU A 10 -7.83 -9.12 -0.73
N ASP A 11 -7.51 -10.37 -0.41
CA ASP A 11 -7.04 -10.71 0.92
C ASP A 11 -5.66 -10.08 1.19
N PHE A 12 -5.31 -9.92 2.46
CA PHE A 12 -4.09 -9.23 2.85
C PHE A 12 -2.80 -9.92 2.35
N LYS A 13 -2.77 -11.26 2.28
CA LYS A 13 -1.57 -12.00 1.88
C LYS A 13 -1.28 -11.76 0.40
N LEU A 14 -2.30 -11.85 -0.44
CA LEU A 14 -2.19 -11.58 -1.87
C LEU A 14 -1.85 -10.10 -2.13
N ALA A 15 -2.57 -9.19 -1.47
CA ALA A 15 -2.33 -7.75 -1.59
C ALA A 15 -0.89 -7.36 -1.21
N LEU A 16 -0.36 -7.92 -0.12
CA LEU A 16 1.00 -7.66 0.33
C LEU A 16 2.05 -8.18 -0.68
N SER A 17 1.84 -9.36 -1.26
CA SER A 17 2.73 -9.92 -2.28
C SER A 17 2.80 -9.01 -3.51
N ILE A 18 1.63 -8.58 -4.01
CA ILE A 18 1.52 -7.71 -5.17
C ILE A 18 2.13 -6.33 -4.90
N PHE A 19 1.88 -5.75 -3.71
CA PHE A 19 2.52 -4.51 -3.26
C PHE A 19 4.04 -4.62 -3.24
N LYS A 20 4.61 -5.65 -2.59
CA LYS A 20 6.07 -5.85 -2.51
C LYS A 20 6.71 -5.95 -3.89
N ARG A 21 6.07 -6.64 -4.83
CA ARG A 21 6.55 -6.76 -6.21
C ARG A 21 6.61 -5.38 -6.88
N LYS A 22 5.50 -4.63 -6.89
CA LYS A 22 5.43 -3.27 -7.46
C LYS A 22 6.45 -2.32 -6.82
N TYR A 23 6.57 -2.39 -5.49
CA TYR A 23 7.50 -1.60 -4.71
C TYR A 23 8.96 -1.87 -5.10
N ASN A 24 9.36 -3.14 -5.15
CA ASN A 24 10.73 -3.52 -5.50
C ASN A 24 11.04 -3.25 -6.98
N GLU A 25 10.04 -3.35 -7.87
CA GLU A 25 10.18 -2.92 -9.27
C GLU A 25 10.41 -1.41 -9.40
N ALA A 26 9.70 -0.59 -8.61
CA ALA A 26 9.91 0.87 -8.59
C ALA A 26 11.34 1.21 -8.15
N LEU A 27 11.86 0.55 -7.10
CA LEU A 27 13.25 0.69 -6.68
C LEU A 27 14.24 0.31 -7.78
N LYS A 28 14.04 -0.85 -8.43
CA LYS A 28 14.92 -1.32 -9.51
C LYS A 28 14.98 -0.32 -10.67
N ARG A 29 13.86 0.33 -10.97
CA ARG A 29 13.75 1.35 -12.02
C ARG A 29 14.22 2.74 -11.58
N LYS A 30 14.65 2.91 -10.32
CA LYS A 30 14.93 4.22 -9.70
C LYS A 30 13.76 5.19 -9.81
N ASP A 31 12.53 4.68 -9.80
CA ASP A 31 11.31 5.50 -9.83
C ASP A 31 11.08 6.12 -8.46
N LYS A 32 11.28 7.44 -8.37
CA LYS A 32 11.15 8.19 -7.12
C LYS A 32 9.73 8.65 -6.82
N ARG A 33 8.77 8.38 -7.71
CA ARG A 33 7.37 8.79 -7.53
C ARG A 33 6.70 7.96 -6.45
N GLU A 34 5.77 8.56 -5.72
CA GLU A 34 4.92 7.82 -4.79
C GLU A 34 4.12 6.74 -5.52
N ILE A 35 3.99 5.57 -4.89
CA ILE A 35 3.07 4.51 -5.28
C ILE A 35 1.71 4.83 -4.65
N LEU A 36 0.70 5.08 -5.47
CA LEU A 36 -0.70 5.19 -5.04
C LEU A 36 -1.26 3.78 -4.85
N ILE A 37 -1.57 3.40 -3.62
CA ILE A 37 -2.17 2.10 -3.29
C ILE A 37 -3.67 2.28 -3.05
N ILE A 38 -4.48 1.66 -3.90
CA ILE A 38 -5.93 1.60 -3.75
C ILE A 38 -6.24 0.29 -3.01
N HIS A 39 -6.65 0.38 -1.75
CA HIS A 39 -7.02 -0.79 -0.94
C HIS A 39 -8.53 -0.82 -0.62
N GLY A 40 -9.26 0.20 -1.06
CA GLY A 40 -10.70 0.33 -0.82
C GLY A 40 -11.06 0.69 0.62
N TYR A 41 -12.34 0.98 0.83
CA TYR A 41 -12.92 1.41 2.11
C TYR A 41 -13.18 0.25 3.08
N GLY A 42 -13.06 -1.00 2.63
CA GLY A 42 -13.60 -2.17 3.33
C GLY A 42 -15.10 -2.36 3.08
N ALA A 43 -15.74 -3.28 3.80
CA ALA A 43 -17.18 -3.49 3.66
C ALA A 43 -17.96 -2.30 4.26
N ASN A 44 -18.99 -1.82 3.54
CA ASN A 44 -19.89 -0.76 3.98
C ASN A 44 -20.92 -1.27 4.99
N LYS A 45 -20.47 -1.77 6.14
CA LYS A 45 -21.32 -2.16 7.26
C LYS A 45 -20.91 -1.39 8.52
N LEU A 46 -21.90 -0.93 9.27
CA LEU A 46 -21.66 -0.24 10.54
C LEU A 46 -20.82 -1.14 11.47
N GLY A 47 -19.72 -0.62 12.00
CA GLY A 47 -18.80 -1.36 12.89
C GLY A 47 -17.79 -2.28 12.18
N HIS A 48 -17.75 -2.31 10.85
CA HIS A 48 -16.77 -3.12 10.13
C HIS A 48 -15.37 -2.50 10.14
N ILE A 49 -14.36 -3.29 10.46
CA ILE A 49 -12.95 -2.87 10.39
C ILE A 49 -12.46 -3.04 8.96
N PRO A 50 -11.87 -2.03 8.30
CA PRO A 50 -11.30 -2.18 6.96
C PRO A 50 -10.00 -3.00 7.01
N ILE A 51 -10.13 -4.33 7.13
CA ILE A 51 -9.03 -5.28 7.44
C ILE A 51 -7.82 -5.05 6.54
N LEU A 52 -8.03 -4.93 5.22
CA LEU A 52 -6.93 -4.72 4.26
C LEU A 52 -6.20 -3.39 4.52
N ALA A 53 -6.94 -2.29 4.67
CA ALA A 53 -6.36 -0.97 4.95
C ALA A 53 -5.59 -0.97 6.27
N THR A 54 -6.17 -1.56 7.32
CA THR A 54 -5.56 -1.65 8.66
C THR A 54 -4.27 -2.46 8.63
N ASN A 55 -4.31 -3.66 8.07
CA ASN A 55 -3.14 -4.54 8.03
C ASN A 55 -2.03 -3.97 7.13
N LEU A 56 -2.39 -3.39 5.99
CA LEU A 56 -1.43 -2.73 5.10
C LEU A 56 -0.76 -1.55 5.80
N ARG A 57 -1.53 -0.63 6.41
CA ARG A 57 -0.95 0.52 7.12
C ARG A 57 -0.10 0.10 8.33
N MET A 58 -0.49 -0.97 9.02
CA MET A 58 0.32 -1.56 10.09
C MET A 58 1.65 -2.11 9.55
N PHE A 59 1.63 -2.83 8.42
CA PHE A 59 2.84 -3.27 7.74
C PHE A 59 3.73 -2.07 7.36
N LEU A 60 3.17 -1.04 6.74
CA LEU A 60 3.91 0.17 6.36
C LEU A 60 4.53 0.86 7.58
N SER A 61 3.80 0.93 8.69
CA SER A 61 4.30 1.52 9.93
C SER A 61 5.45 0.74 10.55
N LYS A 62 5.46 -0.59 10.41
CA LYS A 62 6.54 -1.46 10.90
C LYS A 62 7.80 -1.43 10.03
N ASN A 63 7.74 -0.85 8.83
CA ASN A 63 8.85 -0.83 7.85
C ASN A 63 9.31 0.59 7.49
N ARG A 64 9.15 1.58 8.39
CA ARG A 64 9.50 3.00 8.13
C ARG A 64 10.99 3.26 7.86
N ASP A 65 11.85 2.31 8.23
CA ASP A 65 13.27 2.25 7.87
C ASP A 65 13.45 2.00 6.36
N LYS A 66 12.56 1.19 5.76
CA LYS A 66 12.60 0.82 4.34
C LYS A 66 11.77 1.71 3.44
N LEU A 67 10.74 2.40 3.97
CA LEU A 67 9.82 3.24 3.18
C LEU A 67 9.37 4.52 3.90
N SER A 68 8.71 5.42 3.20
CA SER A 68 7.83 6.44 3.81
C SER A 68 6.42 6.30 3.26
N TYR A 69 5.41 6.70 4.03
CA TYR A 69 4.03 6.69 3.57
C TYR A 69 3.24 7.87 4.13
N ARG A 70 2.19 8.26 3.41
CA ARG A 70 1.20 9.23 3.87
C ARG A 70 -0.21 8.75 3.55
N LEU A 71 -1.15 9.12 4.41
CA LEU A 71 -2.56 8.83 4.20
C LEU A 71 -3.16 9.80 3.19
N SER A 72 -4.08 9.31 2.37
CA SER A 72 -4.89 10.15 1.51
C SER A 72 -6.10 10.67 2.29
N ILE A 73 -6.65 11.82 1.87
CA ILE A 73 -7.97 12.27 2.32
C ILE A 73 -9.04 11.24 1.93
N ASN A 74 -8.82 10.53 0.82
CA ASN A 74 -9.60 9.33 0.50
C ASN A 74 -9.14 8.16 1.39
N PRO A 75 -9.95 7.69 2.36
CA PRO A 75 -9.54 6.65 3.28
C PRO A 75 -9.34 5.28 2.62
N GLY A 76 -9.75 5.08 1.37
CA GLY A 76 -9.46 3.89 0.56
C GLY A 76 -8.10 3.90 -0.15
N VAL A 77 -7.29 4.94 0.08
CA VAL A 77 -5.99 5.15 -0.58
C VAL A 77 -4.88 5.43 0.43
N THR A 78 -3.68 4.92 0.13
CA THR A 78 -2.44 5.23 0.85
C THR A 78 -1.31 5.46 -0.16
N TYR A 79 -0.46 6.47 0.06
CA TYR A 79 0.71 6.74 -0.79
C TYR A 79 1.98 6.23 -0.14
N VAL A 80 2.87 5.59 -0.90
CA VAL A 80 4.12 5.02 -0.41
C VAL A 80 5.31 5.42 -1.28
N THR A 81 6.38 5.92 -0.68
CA THR A 81 7.65 6.15 -1.36
C THR A 81 8.65 5.06 -0.98
N PRO A 82 9.20 4.33 -1.95
CA PRO A 82 10.27 3.37 -1.70
C PRO A 82 11.60 4.02 -1.28
N LYS A 83 12.30 3.46 -0.27
CA LYS A 83 13.67 3.87 0.10
C LYS A 83 14.69 2.76 -0.10
N SER A 84 14.37 1.55 0.38
CA SER A 84 15.20 0.35 0.24
C SER A 84 14.34 -0.91 0.09
N LYS A 85 14.96 -2.01 -0.34
CA LYS A 85 14.28 -3.26 -0.69
C LYS A 85 13.42 -3.78 0.47
N LEU A 86 12.18 -4.18 0.16
CA LEU A 86 11.32 -4.92 1.07
C LEU A 86 11.49 -6.43 0.84
N ASP A 87 11.61 -7.18 1.93
CA ASP A 87 11.54 -8.65 1.98
C ASP A 87 10.09 -9.08 2.08
#